data_AF-A0A661FYY6-F1
#
_entry.id   AF-A0A661FYY6-F1
#
_cell.length_a   1.000
_cell.length_b   1.000
_cell.length_c   1.000
_cell.angle_alpha   90.00
_cell.angle_beta   90.00
_cell.angle_gamma   90.00
#
_symmetry.space_group_name_H-M   'P 1'
#
loop_
_entity.id
_entity.type
_entity.pdbx_description
1 polymer ?
#
loop_
_entity_poly.entity_id
_entity_poly.type
_entity_poly.pdbx_seq_one_letter_code
_entity_poly.pdbx_strand_id
1 'polypeptide(L)' 'LECRTHAIHDSGDHHIIVGEVIDFRLSDNEPLIFYGGNYTGVNS' A
#
# COMPACT_ATOMS: atom_id res chain seq x y z
N LEU A 1 -3.19 8.75 -1.42
CA LEU A 1 -3.20 8.18 -2.78
C LEU A 1 -4.65 7.99 -3.17
N GLU A 2 -5.08 8.62 -4.25
CA GLU A 2 -6.42 8.47 -4.82
C GLU A 2 -6.28 7.72 -6.16
N CYS A 3 -7.08 6.67 -6.34
CA CYS A 3 -7.01 5.81 -7.52
C CYS A 3 -8.41 5.54 -8.06
N ARG A 4 -8.51 5.35 -9.39
CA ARG A 4 -9.65 4.73 -10.06
C ARG A 4 -9.34 3.25 -10.29
N THR A 5 -10.26 2.34 -9.97
CA THR A 5 -10.09 0.90 -10.25
C THR A 5 -9.93 0.69 -11.74
N HIS A 6 -8.77 0.17 -12.14
CA HIS A 6 -8.41 -0.09 -13.52
C HIS A 6 -8.68 -1.56 -13.90
N ALA A 7 -8.30 -2.50 -13.04
CA ALA A 7 -8.56 -3.92 -13.24
C ALA A 7 -8.64 -4.67 -11.90
N ILE A 8 -9.32 -5.82 -11.92
CA ILE A 8 -9.34 -6.80 -10.83
C ILE A 8 -8.96 -8.15 -11.43
N HIS A 9 -7.99 -8.82 -10.82
CA HIS A 9 -7.54 -10.16 -11.21
C HIS A 9 -7.79 -11.14 -10.08
N ASP A 10 -8.35 -12.31 -10.40
CA ASP A 10 -8.51 -13.41 -9.45
C ASP A 10 -7.14 -14.02 -9.12
N SER A 11 -6.87 -14.25 -7.83
CA SER A 11 -5.58 -14.77 -7.33
C SER A 11 -5.78 -15.77 -6.18
N GLY A 12 -6.68 -16.74 -6.37
CA GLY A 12 -6.96 -17.77 -5.36
C GLY A 12 -7.88 -17.25 -4.27
N ASP A 13 -7.39 -17.19 -3.04
CA ASP A 13 -8.14 -16.70 -1.87
C ASP A 13 -8.14 -15.16 -1.75
N HIS A 14 -7.45 -14.47 -2.65
CA HIS A 14 -7.39 -13.01 -2.72
C HIS A 14 -7.65 -12.50 -4.15
N HIS A 15 -7.98 -11.21 -4.25
CA HIS A 15 -7.99 -10.47 -5.52
C HIS A 15 -6.79 -9.52 -5.59
N ILE A 16 -6.20 -9.39 -6.77
CA ILE A 16 -5.25 -8.32 -7.09
C ILE A 16 -6.05 -7.16 -7.70
N ILE A 17 -5.98 -5.99 -7.06
CA ILE A 17 -6.65 -4.78 -7.53
C ILE A 17 -5.61 -3.83 -8.12
N VAL A 18 -5.73 -3.52 -9.41
CA VAL A 18 -4.88 -2.56 -10.10
C VAL A 18 -5.60 -1.22 -10.14
N GLY A 19 -5.00 -0.17 -9.59
CA GLY A 19 -5.53 1.20 -9.59
C GLY A 19 -4.72 2.13 -10.48
N GLU A 20 -5.42 2.92 -11.31
CA GLU A 20 -4.84 4.06 -12.02
C GLU A 20 -4.80 5.25 -11.05
N VAL A 21 -3.61 5.78 -10.76
CA VAL A 21 -3.42 6.90 -9.84
C VAL A 21 -3.96 8.18 -10.46
N ILE A 22 -4.84 8.87 -9.73
CA ILE A 22 -5.43 10.14 -10.19
C ILE A 22 -5.02 11.34 -9.33
N ASP A 23 -4.65 11.12 -8.06
CA ASP A 23 -4.05 12.14 -7.20
C ASP A 23 -3.21 11.51 -6.07
N PHE A 24 -2.27 12.26 -5.50
CA PHE A 24 -1.53 11.82 -4.31
C PHE A 24 -0.96 12.98 -3.50
N ARG A 25 -0.66 12.70 -2.23
CA ARG A 25 0.05 13.60 -1.33
C ARG A 25 1.25 12.87 -0.73
N LEU A 26 2.31 13.61 -0.47
CA LEU A 26 3.54 13.12 0.15
C LEU A 26 3.76 13.85 1.48
N SER A 27 4.50 13.18 2.37
CA SER A 27 5.01 13.76 3.61
C SER A 27 6.36 13.15 3.94
N ASP A 28 7.23 13.92 4.60
CA ASP A 28 8.56 13.47 5.03
C ASP A 28 8.54 12.78 6.41
N ASN A 29 7.39 12.27 6.84
CA ASN A 29 7.28 11.54 8.10
C ASN A 29 8.00 10.19 7.99
N GLU A 30 8.58 9.73 9.11
CA GLU A 30 9.16 8.39 9.17
C GLU A 30 8.08 7.31 8.95
N PRO A 31 8.35 6.29 8.12
CA PRO A 31 7.37 5.26 7.83
C PRO A 31 7.23 4.26 8.98
N LEU A 32 6.01 3.78 9.19
CA LEU A 32 5.74 2.64 10.07
C LEU A 32 6.12 1.34 9.36
N ILE A 33 6.93 0.50 10.00
CA ILE A 33 7.34 -0.81 9.49
C ILE A 33 6.65 -1.92 10.28
N PHE A 34 6.23 -2.99 9.59
CA PHE A 34 5.73 -4.22 10.21
C PHE A 34 6.60 -5.41 9.81
N TYR A 35 7.27 -6.03 10.79
CA TYR A 35 8.18 -7.16 10.59
C TYR A 35 8.15 -8.11 11.80
N GLY A 36 8.15 -9.42 11.55
CA GLY A 36 8.16 -10.43 12.61
C GLY A 36 6.95 -10.35 13.55
N GLY A 37 5.79 -9.91 13.06
CA GLY A 37 4.58 -9.74 13.87
C GLY A 37 4.56 -8.49 14.76
N ASN A 38 5.54 -7.58 14.64
CA ASN A 38 5.68 -6.39 15.47
C ASN A 38 5.81 -5.12 14.64
N TYR A 39 5.45 -3.98 15.25
CA TYR A 39 5.67 -2.65 14.69
C TYR A 39 7.06 -2.12 15.05
N THR A 40 7.71 -1.45 14.09
CA THR A 40 9.03 -0.84 14.26
C THR A 40 9.17 0.37 13.33
N GLY A 41 10.23 1.16 13.48
CA GLY A 41 10.68 2.19 12.54
C GLY A 41 11.95 1.78 11.80
N VAL A 42 12.33 2.55 10.78
CA VAL A 42 13.51 2.25 9.94
C VAL A 42 14.82 2.27 10.73
N ASN A 43 14.91 3.11 11.76
CA ASN A 43 16.12 3.34 12.56
C ASN A 43 16.04 2.74 13.97
N SER A 44 15.24 1.68 14.16
CA SER A 44 14.98 1.08 15.48
C SER A 44 16.06 0.11 15.93
#